data_AF-A0A2T4S6S8-F1
#
_entry.id   AF-A0A2T4S6S8-F1
#
_cell.length_a   1.000
_cell.length_b   1.000
_cell.length_c   1.000
_cell.angle_alpha   90.00
_cell.angle_beta   90.00
_cell.angle_gamma   90.00
#
_symmetry.space_group_name_H-M   'P 1'
#
loop_
_entity.id
_entity.type
_entity.pdbx_description
1 polymer ?
#
loop_
_entity_poly.entity_id
_entity_poly.type
_entity_poly.pdbx_seq_one_letter_code
_entity_poly.pdbx_strand_id
1 'polypeptide(L)'
;FIIGMLFGRLFTGKYIDQLNLKKTLLASLVFSFVAIALYFLIHSLLVLIIVRLIHGIAFGMASTTTGTYSSTIVPEDRKGEGIGYYALSTTVASAIGPFLGILINQRFSFESNFIVCLICILLAGVLSLFISNIRQPMVDAENKEVNSAKGIGQFLQKQAIPISIVIVFVGIAYSSVLAFLDSYASHIGLAAAASFFFVVYAFSTFVVRPITGKVFDNYGANKVVYPVLVLFVIGLVLLS
;
A
#
# COMPACT_ATOMS: atom_id res chain seq x y z
N PHE A 1 -11.36 -5.68 5.16
CA PHE A 1 -9.94 -5.36 4.91
C PHE A 1 -9.71 -3.87 4.75
N ILE A 2 -10.18 -3.23 3.65
CA ILE A 2 -9.95 -1.79 3.39
C ILE A 2 -10.39 -0.90 4.56
N ILE A 3 -11.56 -1.16 5.14
CA ILE A 3 -12.05 -0.42 6.33
C ILE A 3 -11.06 -0.52 7.49
N GLY A 4 -10.60 -1.73 7.83
CA GLY A 4 -9.60 -1.93 8.87
C GLY A 4 -8.28 -1.20 8.57
N MET A 5 -7.83 -1.23 7.31
CA MET A 5 -6.64 -0.49 6.86
C MET A 5 -6.78 1.01 7.12
N LEU A 6 -7.94 1.59 6.81
CA LEU A 6 -8.20 3.01 7.07
C LEU A 6 -8.06 3.33 8.57
N PHE A 7 -8.66 2.53 9.45
CA PHE A 7 -8.52 2.70 10.89
C PHE A 7 -7.07 2.59 11.37
N GLY A 8 -6.33 1.58 10.91
CA GLY A 8 -4.92 1.40 11.25
C GLY A 8 -4.08 2.60 10.82
N ARG A 9 -4.29 3.12 9.61
CA ARG A 9 -3.59 4.31 9.09
C ARG A 9 -3.90 5.57 9.89
N LEU A 10 -5.17 5.84 10.17
CA LEU A 10 -5.58 7.04 10.91
C LEU A 10 -4.99 7.05 12.33
N PHE A 11 -5.05 5.91 13.02
CA PHE A 11 -4.51 5.81 14.37
C PHE A 11 -2.99 5.94 14.36
N THR A 12 -2.29 5.13 13.55
CA THR A 12 -0.83 5.19 13.49
C THR A 12 -0.36 6.57 13.05
N GLY A 13 -0.93 7.15 12.00
CA GLY A 13 -0.54 8.48 11.49
C GLY A 13 -0.70 9.61 12.52
N LYS A 14 -1.74 9.57 13.35
CA LYS A 14 -1.94 10.59 14.40
C LYS A 14 -0.86 10.56 15.49
N TYR A 15 -0.35 9.38 15.81
CA TYR A 15 0.62 9.20 16.89
C TYR A 15 2.04 8.97 16.41
N ILE A 16 2.28 8.86 15.09
CA ILE A 16 3.56 8.39 14.54
C ILE A 16 4.76 9.26 14.97
N ASP A 17 4.56 10.58 15.08
CA ASP A 17 5.60 11.52 15.49
C ASP A 17 6.03 11.37 16.96
N GLN A 18 5.20 10.70 17.78
CA GLN A 18 5.47 10.42 19.19
C GLN A 18 5.99 8.99 19.41
N LEU A 19 5.94 8.16 18.36
CA LEU A 19 6.25 6.75 18.43
C LEU A 19 7.72 6.49 18.05
N ASN A 20 8.23 5.38 18.57
CA ASN A 20 9.47 4.82 18.09
C ASN A 20 9.17 3.98 16.84
N LEU A 21 9.66 4.42 15.67
CA LEU A 21 9.31 3.81 14.39
C LEU A 21 9.65 2.32 14.35
N LYS A 22 10.80 1.91 14.92
CA LYS A 22 11.24 0.50 14.94
C LYS A 22 10.28 -0.38 15.72
N LYS A 23 9.93 0.05 16.94
CA LYS A 23 9.00 -0.68 17.81
C LYS A 23 7.62 -0.77 17.18
N THR A 24 7.13 0.33 16.59
CA THR A 24 5.83 0.34 15.91
C THR A 24 5.82 -0.59 14.70
N LEU A 25 6.90 -0.61 13.92
CA LEU A 25 7.05 -1.53 12.79
C LEU A 25 7.01 -2.99 13.27
N LEU A 26 7.85 -3.37 14.23
CA LEU A 26 7.88 -4.73 14.76
C LEU A 26 6.53 -5.15 15.35
N ALA A 27 5.87 -4.28 16.12
CA ALA A 27 4.54 -4.54 16.66
C ALA A 27 3.50 -4.77 15.54
N SER A 28 3.54 -3.96 14.48
CA SER A 28 2.64 -4.12 13.34
C SER A 28 2.90 -5.41 12.55
N LEU A 29 4.15 -5.86 12.46
CA LEU A 29 4.52 -7.13 11.81
C LEU A 29 4.06 -8.34 12.63
N VAL A 30 4.25 -8.33 13.95
CA VAL A 30 3.71 -9.36 14.85
C VAL A 30 2.19 -9.39 14.74
N PHE A 31 1.54 -8.23 14.76
CA PHE A 31 0.09 -8.16 14.62
C PHE A 31 -0.39 -8.69 13.26
N SER A 32 0.35 -8.40 12.18
CA SER A 32 0.07 -8.94 10.84
C SER A 32 0.25 -10.46 10.80
N PHE A 33 1.31 -11.00 11.43
CA PHE A 33 1.53 -12.44 11.54
C PHE A 33 0.34 -13.13 12.23
N VAL A 34 -0.10 -12.61 13.39
CA VAL A 34 -1.27 -13.13 14.10
C VAL A 34 -2.51 -13.05 13.22
N ALA A 35 -2.75 -11.91 12.55
CA ALA A 35 -3.91 -11.75 11.68
C ALA A 35 -3.92 -12.71 10.47
N ILE A 36 -2.75 -13.04 9.91
CA ILE A 36 -2.62 -14.03 8.85
C ILE A 36 -2.85 -15.45 9.40
N ALA A 37 -2.34 -15.77 10.60
CA ALA A 37 -2.54 -17.07 11.22
C ALA A 37 -4.03 -17.35 11.54
N LEU A 38 -4.82 -16.30 11.83
CA LEU A 38 -6.26 -16.45 12.05
C LEU A 38 -7.03 -16.93 10.82
N TYR A 39 -6.46 -16.87 9.60
CA TYR A 39 -7.14 -17.39 8.40
C TYR A 39 -7.36 -18.90 8.43
N PHE A 40 -6.53 -19.66 9.17
CA PHE A 40 -6.70 -21.10 9.35
C PHE A 40 -7.89 -21.46 10.27
N LEU A 41 -8.46 -20.48 10.99
CA LEU A 41 -9.59 -20.68 11.89
C LEU A 41 -10.93 -20.25 11.26
N ILE A 42 -10.95 -20.00 9.95
CA ILE A 42 -12.14 -19.51 9.26
C ILE A 42 -13.09 -20.67 8.95
N HIS A 43 -14.23 -20.68 9.64
CA HIS A 43 -15.31 -21.65 9.43
C HIS A 43 -16.64 -20.99 9.08
N SER A 44 -16.68 -19.65 9.00
CA SER A 44 -17.88 -18.90 8.64
C SER A 44 -17.54 -17.54 8.01
N LEU A 45 -18.48 -16.99 7.25
CA LEU A 45 -18.34 -15.67 6.62
C LEU A 45 -18.10 -14.56 7.65
N LEU A 46 -18.76 -14.62 8.81
CA LEU A 46 -18.61 -13.62 9.86
C LEU A 46 -17.19 -13.63 10.42
N VAL A 47 -16.61 -14.82 10.68
CA VAL A 47 -15.22 -14.96 11.12
C VAL A 47 -14.26 -14.41 10.06
N LEU A 48 -14.49 -14.72 8.77
CA LEU A 48 -13.69 -14.17 7.67
C LEU A 48 -13.73 -12.63 7.65
N ILE A 49 -14.89 -12.00 7.83
CA ILE A 49 -15.04 -10.55 7.84
C ILE A 49 -14.24 -9.92 8.99
N ILE A 50 -14.33 -10.51 10.20
CA ILE A 50 -13.59 -10.05 11.38
C ILE A 50 -12.09 -10.19 11.15
N VAL A 51 -11.61 -11.35 10.70
CA VAL A 51 -10.19 -11.58 10.40
C VAL A 51 -9.69 -10.61 9.32
N ARG A 52 -10.51 -10.36 8.28
CA ARG A 52 -10.21 -9.36 7.24
C ARG A 52 -10.14 -7.95 7.79
N LEU A 53 -10.94 -7.60 8.80
CA LEU A 53 -10.87 -6.28 9.45
C LEU A 53 -9.58 -6.15 10.26
N ILE A 54 -9.28 -7.14 11.11
CA ILE A 54 -8.06 -7.19 11.93
C ILE A 54 -6.80 -7.12 11.06
N HIS A 55 -6.73 -7.95 10.02
CA HIS A 55 -5.62 -7.95 9.07
C HIS A 55 -5.48 -6.59 8.37
N GLY A 56 -6.61 -5.94 8.05
CA GLY A 56 -6.61 -4.58 7.52
C GLY A 56 -5.92 -3.59 8.47
N ILE A 57 -6.29 -3.59 9.76
CA ILE A 57 -5.68 -2.70 10.76
C ILE A 57 -4.17 -2.90 10.83
N ALA A 58 -3.73 -4.15 10.95
CA ALA A 58 -2.30 -4.48 11.02
C ALA A 58 -1.54 -3.97 9.79
N PHE A 59 -2.09 -4.18 8.59
CA PHE A 59 -1.53 -3.64 7.34
C PHE A 59 -1.52 -2.10 7.30
N GLY A 60 -2.59 -1.45 7.80
CA GLY A 60 -2.67 0.01 7.89
C GLY A 60 -1.56 0.60 8.76
N MET A 61 -1.29 -0.03 9.92
CA MET A 61 -0.20 0.34 10.80
C MET A 61 1.16 0.15 10.11
N ALA A 62 1.42 -1.05 9.57
CA ALA A 62 2.70 -1.40 8.94
C ALA A 62 3.01 -0.51 7.71
N SER A 63 2.02 -0.28 6.84
CA SER A 63 2.21 0.56 5.65
C SER A 63 2.48 2.02 6.00
N THR A 64 1.82 2.56 7.04
CA THR A 64 2.09 3.93 7.52
C THR A 64 3.49 4.03 8.09
N THR A 65 3.89 3.11 8.97
CA THR A 65 5.20 3.13 9.61
C THR A 65 6.35 2.95 8.61
N THR A 66 6.22 2.03 7.65
CA THR A 66 7.23 1.84 6.59
C THR A 66 7.33 3.05 5.66
N GLY A 67 6.20 3.67 5.30
CA GLY A 67 6.19 4.91 4.54
C GLY A 67 6.93 6.04 5.26
N THR A 68 6.63 6.26 6.55
CA THR A 68 7.35 7.25 7.36
C THR A 68 8.83 6.92 7.46
N TYR A 69 9.19 5.67 7.74
CA TYR A 69 10.59 5.22 7.75
C TYR A 69 11.33 5.61 6.47
N SER A 70 10.74 5.32 5.30
CA SER A 70 11.35 5.64 4.01
C SER A 70 11.57 7.14 3.85
N SER A 71 10.61 7.98 4.25
CA SER A 71 10.75 9.43 4.14
C SER A 71 11.72 10.04 5.16
N THR A 72 11.94 9.38 6.30
CA THR A 72 12.81 9.89 7.38
C THR A 72 14.28 9.53 7.19
N ILE A 73 14.58 8.37 6.58
CA ILE A 73 15.98 7.93 6.38
C ILE A 73 16.62 8.47 5.11
N VAL A 74 15.81 8.86 4.12
CA VAL A 74 16.31 9.29 2.83
C VAL A 74 16.74 10.76 2.92
N PRO A 75 17.99 11.09 2.54
CA PRO A 75 18.48 12.47 2.46
C PRO A 75 17.62 13.36 1.55
N GLU A 76 17.50 14.65 1.89
CA GLU A 76 16.67 15.61 1.14
C GLU A 76 17.11 15.77 -0.33
N ASP A 77 18.40 15.69 -0.61
CA ASP A 77 18.99 15.80 -1.95
C ASP A 77 18.67 14.61 -2.88
N ARG A 78 18.24 13.48 -2.32
CA ARG A 78 17.90 12.25 -3.07
C ARG A 78 16.54 11.69 -2.66
N LYS A 79 15.65 12.56 -2.16
CA LYS A 79 14.37 12.17 -1.55
C LYS A 79 13.46 11.42 -2.53
N GLY A 80 13.35 11.89 -3.77
CA GLY A 80 12.51 11.21 -4.76
C GLY A 80 13.09 9.89 -5.26
N GLU A 81 14.41 9.75 -5.35
CA GLU A 81 15.06 8.45 -5.65
C GLU A 81 14.78 7.43 -4.52
N GLY A 82 15.01 7.81 -3.27
CA GLY A 82 14.80 6.92 -2.12
C GLY A 82 13.33 6.55 -1.88
N ILE A 83 12.42 7.53 -1.92
CA ILE A 83 10.97 7.27 -1.89
C ILE A 83 10.55 6.46 -3.12
N GLY A 84 11.21 6.68 -4.27
CA GLY A 84 11.04 5.91 -5.49
C GLY A 84 11.30 4.41 -5.31
N TYR A 85 12.37 4.03 -4.60
CA TYR A 85 12.65 2.63 -4.25
C TYR A 85 11.61 2.02 -3.32
N TYR A 86 11.19 2.76 -2.28
CA TYR A 86 10.09 2.31 -1.42
C TYR A 86 8.83 2.04 -2.25
N ALA A 87 8.45 3.00 -3.10
CA ALA A 87 7.31 2.84 -3.97
C ALA A 87 7.53 1.64 -4.93
N LEU A 88 8.74 1.44 -5.48
CA LEU A 88 9.09 0.30 -6.33
C LEU A 88 8.78 -1.03 -5.67
N SER A 89 9.15 -1.18 -4.40
CA SER A 89 8.82 -2.39 -3.64
C SER A 89 7.31 -2.66 -3.60
N THR A 90 6.47 -1.63 -3.41
CA THR A 90 5.00 -1.79 -3.37
C THR A 90 4.41 -2.19 -4.73
N THR A 91 4.98 -1.69 -5.82
CA THR A 91 4.58 -2.07 -7.17
C THR A 91 5.00 -3.49 -7.49
N VAL A 92 6.24 -3.86 -7.19
CA VAL A 92 6.73 -5.23 -7.41
C VAL A 92 5.90 -6.21 -6.59
N ALA A 93 5.54 -5.87 -5.35
CA ALA A 93 4.65 -6.69 -4.53
C ALA A 93 3.23 -6.82 -5.13
N SER A 94 2.63 -5.72 -5.62
CA SER A 94 1.29 -5.77 -6.24
C SER A 94 1.26 -6.47 -7.60
N ALA A 95 2.39 -6.54 -8.28
CA ALA A 95 2.61 -7.31 -9.49
C ALA A 95 2.78 -8.82 -9.24
N ILE A 96 3.76 -9.15 -8.40
CA ILE A 96 4.18 -10.54 -8.15
C ILE A 96 3.15 -11.25 -7.26
N GLY A 97 2.51 -10.53 -6.34
CA GLY A 97 1.56 -11.10 -5.37
C GLY A 97 0.41 -11.88 -6.01
N PRO A 98 -0.41 -11.26 -6.89
CA PRO A 98 -1.50 -11.96 -7.58
C PRO A 98 -1.00 -13.12 -8.44
N PHE A 99 0.11 -12.94 -9.16
CA PHE A 99 0.70 -13.99 -9.99
C PHE A 99 1.10 -15.22 -9.16
N LEU A 100 1.86 -15.03 -8.07
CA LEU A 100 2.23 -16.12 -7.17
C LEU A 100 1.00 -16.72 -6.50
N GLY A 101 0.03 -15.89 -6.11
CA GLY A 101 -1.19 -16.37 -5.46
C GLY A 101 -2.03 -17.30 -6.34
N ILE A 102 -2.19 -16.93 -7.62
CA ILE A 102 -2.85 -17.78 -8.62
C ILE A 102 -2.05 -19.05 -8.87
N LEU A 103 -0.73 -18.94 -9.06
CA LEU A 103 0.14 -20.09 -9.32
C LEU A 103 0.13 -21.11 -8.16
N ILE A 104 0.18 -20.62 -6.92
CA ILE A 104 0.10 -21.46 -5.71
C ILE A 104 -1.27 -22.13 -5.64
N ASN A 105 -2.37 -21.39 -5.88
CA ASN A 105 -3.72 -21.97 -5.87
C ASN A 105 -3.92 -23.05 -6.95
N GLN A 106 -3.29 -22.91 -8.12
CA GLN A 106 -3.41 -23.89 -9.21
C GLN A 106 -2.65 -25.18 -8.95
N ARG A 107 -1.51 -25.12 -8.22
CA ARG A 107 -0.63 -26.28 -7.98
C ARG A 107 -0.81 -26.92 -6.60
N PHE A 108 -1.30 -26.15 -5.64
CA PHE A 108 -1.45 -26.55 -4.25
C PHE A 108 -2.88 -26.24 -3.76
N SER A 109 -3.02 -25.73 -2.54
CA SER A 109 -4.30 -25.40 -1.90
C SER A 109 -4.40 -23.92 -1.57
N PHE A 110 -5.62 -23.47 -1.30
CA PHE A 110 -5.88 -22.11 -0.82
C PHE A 110 -5.11 -21.79 0.48
N GLU A 111 -5.01 -22.75 1.39
CA GLU A 111 -4.26 -22.61 2.64
C GLU A 111 -2.77 -22.37 2.43
N SER A 112 -2.20 -22.90 1.35
CA SER A 112 -0.78 -22.73 1.01
C SER A 112 -0.41 -21.25 0.82
N ASN A 113 -1.36 -20.42 0.37
CA ASN A 113 -1.14 -18.97 0.28
C ASN A 113 -0.86 -18.33 1.64
N PHE A 114 -1.59 -18.73 2.67
CA PHE A 114 -1.41 -18.18 4.01
C PHE A 114 -0.08 -18.62 4.62
N ILE A 115 0.36 -19.85 4.37
CA ILE A 115 1.68 -20.34 4.79
C ILE A 115 2.79 -19.49 4.18
N VAL A 116 2.75 -19.25 2.87
CA VAL A 116 3.73 -18.40 2.19
C VAL A 116 3.71 -16.98 2.76
N CYS A 117 2.52 -16.40 3.00
CA CYS A 117 2.40 -15.09 3.65
C CYS A 117 3.02 -15.07 5.06
N LEU A 118 2.84 -16.12 5.87
CA LEU A 118 3.44 -16.24 7.20
C LEU A 118 4.97 -16.31 7.15
N ILE A 119 5.53 -17.02 6.17
CA ILE A 119 6.98 -17.07 5.97
C ILE A 119 7.49 -15.69 5.57
N CYS A 120 6.84 -15.02 4.61
CA CYS A 120 7.25 -13.69 4.17
C CYS A 120 7.19 -12.65 5.30
N ILE A 121 6.13 -12.64 6.13
CA ILE A 121 6.01 -11.67 7.22
C ILE A 121 7.00 -11.98 8.36
N LEU A 122 7.33 -13.26 8.60
CA LEU A 122 8.37 -13.65 9.54
C LEU A 122 9.74 -13.17 9.07
N LEU A 123 10.08 -13.40 7.80
CA LEU A 123 11.32 -12.90 7.20
C LEU A 123 11.41 -11.37 7.26
N ALA A 124 10.31 -10.67 6.94
CA ALA A 124 10.24 -9.22 7.08
C ALA A 124 10.45 -8.77 8.54
N GLY A 125 9.91 -9.50 9.51
CA GLY A 125 10.15 -9.29 10.94
C GLY A 125 11.62 -9.41 11.31
N VAL A 126 12.29 -10.49 10.88
CA VAL A 126 13.71 -10.72 11.12
C VAL A 126 14.56 -9.61 10.48
N LEU A 127 14.31 -9.27 9.21
CA LEU A 127 15.03 -8.20 8.51
C LEU A 127 14.83 -6.85 9.19
N SER A 128 13.64 -6.59 9.74
CA SER A 128 13.33 -5.35 10.46
C SER A 128 14.11 -5.18 11.76
N LEU A 129 14.64 -6.27 12.34
CA LEU A 129 15.53 -6.20 13.51
C LEU A 129 16.86 -5.50 13.20
N PHE A 130 17.31 -5.52 11.94
CA PHE A 130 18.57 -4.90 11.50
C PHE A 130 18.41 -3.42 11.10
N ILE A 131 17.17 -2.91 11.06
CA ILE A 131 16.91 -1.51 10.71
C ILE A 131 17.27 -0.57 11.88
N SER A 132 17.73 0.63 11.52
CA SER A 132 18.05 1.71 12.46
C SER A 132 16.88 2.04 13.39
N ASN A 133 17.21 2.24 14.67
CA ASN A 133 16.23 2.61 15.67
C ASN A 133 15.99 4.12 15.65
N ILE A 134 14.98 4.55 14.90
CA ILE A 134 14.66 5.97 14.76
C ILE A 134 13.58 6.32 15.76
N ARG A 135 13.95 7.12 16.76
CA ARG A 135 12.99 7.83 17.60
C ARG A 135 12.77 9.20 16.95
N GLN A 136 11.54 9.46 16.53
CA GLN A 136 11.17 10.80 16.09
C GLN A 136 11.44 11.78 17.25
N PRO A 137 12.14 12.90 17.03
CA PRO A 137 12.32 13.90 18.06
C PRO A 137 10.93 14.35 18.51
N MET A 138 10.71 14.39 19.83
CA MET A 138 9.45 14.91 20.36
C MET A 138 9.33 16.34 19.86
N VAL A 139 8.34 16.62 19.00
CA VAL A 139 7.95 17.99 18.71
C VAL A 139 7.52 18.58 20.05
N ASP A 140 8.28 19.54 20.55
CA ASP A 140 8.03 20.18 21.83
C ASP A 140 6.56 20.57 21.93
N ALA A 141 5.93 20.13 23.01
CA ALA A 141 4.50 20.33 23.25
C ALA A 141 4.13 21.83 23.32
N GLU A 142 5.11 22.72 23.46
CA GLU A 142 4.94 24.18 23.53
C GLU A 142 4.42 24.81 22.22
N ASN A 143 4.62 24.19 21.05
CA ASN A 143 4.10 24.72 19.77
C ASN A 143 2.76 24.11 19.31
N LYS A 144 2.13 23.25 20.13
CA LYS A 144 0.84 22.60 19.81
C LYS A 144 -0.39 23.45 20.12
N GLU A 145 -0.24 24.71 20.52
CA GLU A 145 -1.39 25.61 20.76
C GLU A 145 -2.00 26.22 19.50
N VAL A 146 -1.42 26.07 18.30
CA VAL A 146 -1.91 26.85 17.15
C VAL A 146 -3.10 26.23 16.38
N ASN A 147 -3.45 24.93 16.52
CA ASN A 147 -4.70 24.42 15.93
C ASN A 147 -5.16 23.09 16.56
N SER A 148 -5.82 23.16 17.72
CA SER A 148 -6.60 22.02 18.23
C SER A 148 -7.90 21.88 17.44
N ALA A 149 -7.79 21.47 16.17
CA ALA A 149 -8.95 21.07 15.39
C ALA A 149 -9.58 19.85 16.06
N LYS A 150 -10.74 20.01 16.70
CA LYS A 150 -11.49 18.91 17.29
C LYS A 150 -12.18 18.09 16.19
N GLY A 151 -12.29 16.77 16.38
CA GLY A 151 -13.01 15.88 15.45
C GLY A 151 -12.19 15.43 14.24
N ILE A 152 -12.82 15.24 13.08
CA ILE A 152 -12.17 14.72 11.85
C ILE A 152 -11.14 15.73 11.29
N GLY A 153 -11.29 17.01 11.61
CA GLY A 153 -10.37 18.08 11.17
C GLY A 153 -8.91 17.90 11.60
N GLN A 154 -8.64 17.13 12.66
CA GLN A 154 -7.25 16.81 13.08
C GLN A 154 -6.54 15.83 12.12
N PHE A 155 -7.30 15.07 11.33
CA PHE A 155 -6.77 14.10 10.37
C PHE A 155 -6.75 14.65 8.94
N LEU A 156 -7.32 15.85 8.72
CA LEU A 156 -7.49 16.46 7.41
C LEU A 156 -6.55 17.66 7.26
N GLN A 157 -5.50 17.48 6.46
CA GLN A 157 -4.67 18.59 6.01
C GLN A 157 -5.35 19.29 4.83
N LYS A 158 -5.81 20.54 5.02
CA LYS A 158 -6.57 21.29 4.01
C LYS A 158 -5.84 21.39 2.66
N GLN A 159 -4.52 21.52 2.67
CA GLN A 159 -3.72 21.59 1.44
C GLN A 159 -3.72 20.27 0.64
N ALA A 160 -3.97 19.13 1.30
CA ALA A 160 -3.97 17.82 0.66
C ALA A 160 -5.35 17.43 0.09
N ILE A 161 -6.42 18.17 0.40
CA ILE A 161 -7.79 17.83 -0.01
C ILE A 161 -7.94 17.74 -1.54
N PRO A 162 -7.48 18.71 -2.35
CA PRO A 162 -7.64 18.63 -3.82
C PRO A 162 -6.97 17.40 -4.42
N ILE A 163 -5.75 17.10 -3.97
CA ILE A 163 -4.98 15.93 -4.42
C ILE A 163 -5.69 14.64 -3.98
N SER A 164 -6.21 14.59 -2.75
CA SER A 164 -6.96 13.43 -2.25
C SER A 164 -8.21 13.14 -3.09
N ILE A 165 -8.93 14.18 -3.53
CA ILE A 165 -10.11 14.04 -4.39
C ILE A 165 -9.71 13.39 -5.74
N VAL A 166 -8.63 13.87 -6.37
CA VAL A 166 -8.11 13.28 -7.62
C VAL A 166 -7.76 11.80 -7.41
N ILE A 167 -7.08 11.46 -6.31
CA ILE A 167 -6.72 10.08 -5.98
C ILE A 167 -7.97 9.20 -5.77
N VAL A 168 -9.04 9.73 -5.17
CA VAL A 168 -10.30 9.00 -5.00
C VAL A 168 -10.91 8.64 -6.36
N PHE A 169 -11.00 9.58 -7.30
CA PHE A 169 -11.56 9.31 -8.63
C PHE A 169 -10.73 8.30 -9.41
N VAL A 170 -9.40 8.47 -9.43
CA VAL A 170 -8.48 7.50 -10.06
C VAL A 170 -8.60 6.14 -9.38
N GLY A 171 -8.71 6.11 -8.06
CA GLY A 171 -8.84 4.89 -7.26
C GLY A 171 -10.14 4.14 -7.53
N ILE A 172 -11.26 4.84 -7.72
CA ILE A 172 -12.55 4.23 -8.10
C ILE A 172 -12.42 3.56 -9.48
N ALA A 173 -11.91 4.29 -10.48
CA ALA A 173 -11.73 3.77 -11.83
C ALA A 173 -10.75 2.59 -11.87
N TYR A 174 -9.67 2.63 -11.09
CA TYR A 174 -8.73 1.52 -10.99
C TYR A 174 -9.34 0.30 -10.27
N SER A 175 -10.12 0.53 -9.21
CA SER A 175 -10.75 -0.55 -8.43
C SER A 175 -11.83 -1.29 -9.24
N SER A 176 -12.57 -0.60 -10.10
CA SER A 176 -13.55 -1.25 -10.98
C SER A 176 -12.86 -2.18 -11.99
N VAL A 177 -11.76 -1.73 -12.62
CA VAL A 177 -10.96 -2.60 -13.50
C VAL A 177 -10.51 -3.85 -12.74
N LEU A 178 -9.89 -3.71 -11.58
CA LEU A 178 -9.42 -4.86 -10.81
C LEU A 178 -10.54 -5.84 -10.40
N ALA A 179 -11.73 -5.33 -10.03
CA ALA A 179 -12.83 -6.17 -9.57
C ALA A 179 -13.50 -6.95 -10.69
N PHE A 180 -13.59 -6.38 -11.89
CA PHE A 180 -14.38 -6.95 -12.99
C PHE A 180 -13.54 -7.53 -14.14
N LEU A 181 -12.24 -7.25 -14.22
CA LEU A 181 -11.39 -7.66 -15.34
C LEU A 181 -11.44 -9.17 -15.61
N ASP A 182 -11.29 -9.99 -14.57
CA ASP A 182 -11.27 -11.46 -14.71
C ASP A 182 -12.63 -12.01 -15.18
N SER A 183 -13.72 -11.45 -14.63
CA SER A 183 -15.08 -11.80 -15.00
C SER A 183 -15.39 -11.38 -16.45
N TYR A 184 -14.99 -10.17 -16.84
CA TYR A 184 -15.17 -9.66 -18.19
C TYR A 184 -14.36 -10.46 -19.23
N ALA A 185 -13.08 -10.69 -18.95
CA ALA A 185 -12.20 -11.48 -19.82
C ALA A 185 -12.72 -12.91 -20.00
N SER A 186 -13.23 -13.53 -18.92
CA SER A 186 -13.84 -14.85 -18.99
C SER A 186 -15.11 -14.85 -19.85
N HIS A 187 -15.95 -13.82 -19.75
CA HIS A 187 -17.18 -13.69 -20.54
C HIS A 187 -16.92 -13.60 -22.05
N ILE A 188 -15.83 -12.93 -22.46
CA ILE A 188 -15.43 -12.81 -23.87
C ILE A 188 -14.50 -13.95 -24.35
N GLY A 189 -14.30 -14.99 -23.53
CA GLY A 189 -13.48 -16.17 -23.88
C GLY A 189 -11.97 -15.95 -23.80
N LEU A 190 -11.51 -14.88 -23.13
CA LEU A 190 -10.11 -14.47 -23.01
C LEU A 190 -9.57 -14.57 -21.57
N ALA A 191 -10.02 -15.56 -20.79
CA ALA A 191 -9.59 -15.75 -19.39
C ALA A 191 -8.05 -15.82 -19.23
N ALA A 192 -7.35 -16.46 -20.19
CA ALA A 192 -5.89 -16.50 -20.19
C ALA A 192 -5.24 -15.10 -20.30
N ALA A 193 -5.87 -14.17 -21.03
CA ALA A 193 -5.36 -12.80 -21.20
C ALA A 193 -5.47 -11.96 -19.90
N ALA A 194 -6.45 -12.25 -19.03
CA ALA A 194 -6.58 -11.57 -17.73
C ALA A 194 -5.35 -11.80 -16.83
N SER A 195 -4.74 -12.99 -16.91
CA SER A 195 -3.49 -13.28 -16.19
C SER A 195 -2.31 -12.47 -16.74
N PHE A 196 -2.26 -12.23 -18.06
CA PHE A 196 -1.22 -11.40 -18.68
C PHE A 196 -1.36 -9.92 -18.36
N PHE A 197 -2.57 -9.41 -18.09
CA PHE A 197 -2.78 -8.02 -17.67
C PHE A 197 -1.89 -7.64 -16.48
N PHE A 198 -1.85 -8.47 -15.43
CA PHE A 198 -1.03 -8.20 -14.26
C PHE A 198 0.46 -8.23 -14.55
N VAL A 199 0.90 -9.08 -15.49
CA VAL A 199 2.30 -9.15 -15.95
C VAL A 199 2.67 -7.90 -16.74
N VAL A 200 1.81 -7.45 -17.68
CA VAL A 200 2.04 -6.23 -18.45
C VAL A 200 2.00 -5.00 -17.55
N TYR A 201 1.06 -4.93 -16.62
CA TYR A 201 0.96 -3.88 -15.61
C TYR A 201 2.22 -3.81 -14.75
N ALA A 202 2.71 -4.96 -14.27
CA ALA A 202 3.95 -5.08 -13.52
C ALA A 202 5.15 -4.52 -14.27
N PHE A 203 5.35 -5.03 -15.49
CA PHE A 203 6.46 -4.66 -16.35
C PHE A 203 6.41 -3.18 -16.73
N SER A 204 5.24 -2.68 -17.13
CA SER A 204 5.05 -1.27 -17.48
C SER A 204 5.36 -0.37 -16.30
N THR A 205 4.88 -0.71 -15.10
CA THR A 205 5.16 0.10 -13.91
C THR A 205 6.63 0.04 -13.51
N PHE A 206 7.29 -1.11 -13.68
CA PHE A 206 8.72 -1.26 -13.44
C PHE A 206 9.57 -0.40 -14.41
N VAL A 207 9.24 -0.41 -15.70
CA VAL A 207 9.96 0.35 -16.74
C VAL A 207 9.70 1.85 -16.67
N VAL A 208 8.45 2.25 -16.43
CA VAL A 208 8.07 3.67 -16.39
C VAL A 208 8.60 4.37 -15.14
N ARG A 209 8.82 3.63 -14.03
CA ARG A 209 9.18 4.25 -12.74
C ARG A 209 10.50 5.03 -12.73
N PRO A 210 11.62 4.49 -13.23
CA PRO A 210 12.88 5.24 -13.26
C PRO A 210 12.76 6.53 -14.08
N ILE A 211 11.92 6.51 -15.12
CA ILE A 211 11.66 7.67 -15.97
C ILE A 211 10.84 8.70 -15.20
N THR A 212 9.69 8.31 -14.64
CA THR A 212 8.82 9.22 -13.91
C THR A 212 9.46 9.76 -12.62
N GLY A 213 10.28 8.96 -11.93
CA GLY A 213 11.07 9.42 -10.78
C GLY A 213 12.07 10.51 -11.16
N LYS A 214 12.86 10.30 -12.21
CA LYS A 214 13.79 11.34 -12.71
C LYS A 214 13.06 12.60 -13.17
N VAL A 215 11.92 12.46 -13.83
CA VAL A 215 11.14 13.61 -14.26
C VAL A 215 10.54 14.36 -13.06
N PHE A 216 10.08 13.64 -12.04
CA PHE A 216 9.59 14.22 -10.79
C PHE A 216 10.67 15.05 -10.08
N ASP A 217 11.87 14.49 -9.95
CA ASP A 217 12.98 15.15 -9.24
C ASP A 217 13.48 16.39 -9.98
N ASN A 218 13.59 16.32 -11.31
CA ASN A 218 14.16 17.43 -12.10
C ASN A 218 13.14 18.51 -12.49
N TYR A 219 11.86 18.16 -12.57
CA TYR A 219 10.84 19.03 -13.17
C TYR A 219 9.57 19.22 -12.33
N GLY A 220 9.50 18.56 -11.16
CA GLY A 220 8.39 18.68 -10.21
C GLY A 220 7.17 17.81 -10.55
N ALA A 221 6.27 17.69 -9.57
CA ALA A 221 5.14 16.77 -9.61
C ALA A 221 4.16 16.99 -10.78
N ASN A 222 3.83 18.25 -11.09
CA ASN A 222 2.79 18.58 -12.06
C ASN A 222 3.11 18.08 -13.48
N LYS A 223 4.40 18.09 -13.86
CA LYS A 223 4.85 17.61 -15.17
C LYS A 223 4.76 16.09 -15.32
N VAL A 224 4.66 15.35 -14.22
CA VAL A 224 4.40 13.90 -14.23
C VAL A 224 2.91 13.62 -14.18
N VAL A 225 2.16 14.32 -13.33
CA VAL A 225 0.75 14.01 -13.06
C VAL A 225 -0.14 14.23 -14.29
N TYR A 226 -0.04 15.36 -15.00
CA TYR A 226 -0.95 15.65 -16.11
C TYR A 226 -0.83 14.64 -17.28
N PRO A 227 0.37 14.32 -17.81
CA PRO A 227 0.49 13.32 -18.87
C PRO A 227 0.00 11.93 -18.43
N VAL A 228 0.27 11.54 -17.19
CA VAL A 228 -0.18 10.24 -16.65
C VAL A 228 -1.70 10.17 -16.56
N LEU A 229 -2.36 11.26 -16.13
CA LEU A 229 -3.83 11.32 -16.11
C LEU A 229 -4.44 11.22 -17.51
N VAL A 230 -3.84 11.89 -18.51
CA VAL A 230 -4.30 11.79 -19.91
C VAL A 230 -4.15 10.36 -20.43
N LEU A 231 -3.00 9.72 -20.21
CA LEU A 231 -2.77 8.33 -20.60
C LEU A 231 -3.73 7.36 -19.88
N PHE A 232 -4.04 7.61 -18.61
CA PHE A 232 -5.00 6.82 -17.85
C PHE A 232 -6.41 6.90 -18.46
N VAL A 233 -6.85 8.10 -18.84
CA VAL A 233 -8.15 8.30 -19.52
C VAL A 233 -8.17 7.57 -20.86
N ILE A 234 -7.12 7.70 -21.68
CA ILE A 234 -7.01 6.99 -22.97
C ILE A 234 -7.10 5.47 -22.75
N GLY A 235 -6.40 4.94 -21.73
CA GLY A 235 -6.43 3.52 -21.39
C GLY A 235 -7.82 3.03 -20.99
N LEU A 236 -8.58 3.81 -20.23
CA LEU A 236 -9.96 3.47 -19.86
C LEU A 236 -10.91 3.48 -21.06
N VAL A 237 -10.77 4.45 -21.97
CA VAL A 237 -11.57 4.54 -23.20
C VAL A 237 -11.28 3.38 -24.16
N LEU A 238 -10.05 2.87 -24.19
CA LEU A 238 -9.70 1.69 -24.98
C LEU A 238 -10.19 0.37 -24.38
N LEU A 239 -10.44 0.35 -23.07
CA LEU A 239 -10.90 -0.84 -22.35
C LEU A 239 -12.43 -1.02 -22.40
N SER A 240 -13.18 0.08 -22.50
CA SER A 240 -14.65 0.10 -22.61
C SER A 240 -15.14 -0.43 -23.95
#